data_AF-A0A182XUA6-F1
#
_entry.id   AF-A0A182XUA6-F1
#
_cell.length_a   1.000
_cell.length_b   1.000
_cell.length_c   1.000
_cell.angle_alpha   90.00
_cell.angle_beta   90.00
_cell.angle_gamma   90.00
#
_symmetry.space_group_name_H-M   'P 1'
#
loop_
_entity.id
_entity.type
_entity.pdbx_description
1 polymer ?
#
loop_
_entity_poly.entity_id
_entity_poly.type
_entity_poly.pdbx_seq_one_letter_code
_entity_poly.pdbx_strand_id
1 'polypeptide(L)'
;MFPLLTEDFYHPPNRPRFINGGGYFCRSIRPVLIVGQMFGLLPLDGVWCGRWWSIHWRLLSWRNLYALFVQLGALIMACFSFATFWYSGVEFAKIMSWWFFTLNLLISINFAVLARNWPQLMSRWVQLEQSLPDQPRLSAACRRNARQVGLVATVLLTSGLIEHVLSKPAGLHRAYRCPIPNLLEAHYKQAFPEMFSFVPYNPYIGFLAQTITSLLTVYWNYVDLFLITVSVGLRTNLAQVNDVIASSEKLYHRGIFWKDQCTHYRRVLGLIRHVNNHIGVFIVISYASNLFFICVQLVNVFQQNSSFIVTSYFWYSLFHLIGRIVAVSLYGSAIHDEYCRTRTLFYNLPDGYGYIDEVQRFHRQVEHDSVALNGYGFFYLTRKLILKASTVVTYELVLTQVNEAEAKNGDDNPCT
;
A
#
# COMPACT_ATOMS: atom_id res chain seq x y z
N MET A 1 58.34 -47.91 -23.84
CA MET A 1 56.94 -48.32 -24.08
C MET A 1 56.07 -47.41 -23.21
N PHE A 2 55.56 -46.32 -23.79
CA PHE A 2 54.69 -45.36 -23.12
C PHE A 2 53.26 -45.93 -23.09
N PRO A 3 52.55 -45.93 -21.94
CA PRO A 3 51.12 -46.18 -21.94
C PRO A 3 50.36 -44.89 -22.30
N LEU A 4 49.43 -45.05 -23.22
CA LEU A 4 48.55 -44.06 -23.81
C LEU A 4 47.63 -43.40 -22.79
N LEU A 5 47.45 -42.09 -22.97
CA LEU A 5 46.38 -41.27 -22.40
C LEU A 5 45.02 -41.81 -22.84
N THR A 6 44.16 -42.19 -21.89
CA THR A 6 42.74 -42.44 -22.14
C THR A 6 41.95 -41.13 -22.09
N GLU A 7 41.24 -40.87 -23.19
CA GLU A 7 40.34 -39.75 -23.43
C GLU A 7 39.08 -39.81 -22.56
N ASP A 8 39.15 -39.40 -21.30
CA ASP A 8 37.95 -39.17 -20.46
C ASP A 8 37.85 -37.73 -19.93
N PHE A 9 38.58 -36.79 -20.54
CA PHE A 9 38.64 -35.39 -20.10
C PHE A 9 37.64 -34.43 -20.80
N TYR A 10 36.74 -34.96 -21.65
CA TYR A 10 35.75 -34.18 -22.39
C TYR A 10 34.32 -34.71 -22.22
N HIS A 11 33.89 -34.92 -20.98
CA HIS A 11 32.46 -34.85 -20.67
C HIS A 11 32.17 -33.56 -19.91
N PRO A 12 31.37 -32.63 -20.45
CA PRO A 12 30.91 -31.49 -19.68
C PRO A 12 30.16 -32.06 -18.47
N PRO A 13 30.44 -31.61 -17.23
CA PRO A 13 29.64 -32.02 -16.11
C PRO A 13 28.20 -31.67 -16.46
N ASN A 14 27.33 -32.70 -16.37
CA ASN A 14 25.90 -32.58 -16.47
C ASN A 14 25.45 -31.22 -15.96
N ARG A 15 24.76 -30.47 -16.83
CA ARG A 15 24.17 -29.15 -16.55
C ARG A 15 23.80 -29.07 -15.07
N PRO A 16 24.29 -28.07 -14.32
CA PRO A 16 23.93 -27.97 -12.91
C PRO A 16 22.41 -27.97 -12.85
N ARG A 17 21.84 -28.90 -12.07
CA ARG A 17 20.45 -28.82 -11.59
C ARG A 17 20.18 -27.34 -11.32
N PHE A 18 19.26 -26.72 -12.05
CA PHE A 18 18.81 -25.36 -11.77
C PHE A 18 18.50 -25.31 -10.28
N ILE A 19 19.38 -24.66 -9.51
CA ILE A 19 19.13 -24.38 -8.11
C ILE A 19 17.84 -23.57 -8.11
N ASN A 20 16.86 -24.01 -7.32
CA ASN A 20 15.60 -23.33 -7.02
C ASN A 20 15.85 -21.97 -6.32
N GLY A 21 16.61 -21.07 -6.95
CA GLY A 21 16.86 -19.70 -6.52
C GLY A 21 15.78 -18.77 -7.06
N GLY A 22 15.32 -17.83 -6.23
CA GLY A 22 14.36 -16.79 -6.58
C GLY A 22 12.88 -17.17 -6.54
N GLY A 23 12.02 -16.16 -6.71
CA GLY A 23 10.57 -16.24 -6.52
C GLY A 23 10.15 -16.24 -5.06
N TYR A 24 11.01 -15.78 -4.15
CA TYR A 24 10.72 -15.72 -2.72
C TYR A 24 9.66 -14.67 -2.43
N PHE A 25 9.78 -13.48 -3.01
CA PHE A 25 8.74 -12.45 -2.88
C PHE A 25 7.43 -12.89 -3.53
N CYS A 26 7.47 -13.52 -4.71
CA CYS A 26 6.28 -14.05 -5.39
C CYS A 26 5.47 -15.00 -4.49
N ARG A 27 6.15 -15.85 -3.71
CA ARG A 27 5.49 -16.72 -2.72
C ARG A 27 4.99 -15.95 -1.51
N SER A 28 5.72 -14.93 -1.08
CA SER A 28 5.39 -14.12 0.10
C SER A 28 4.18 -13.21 -0.12
N ILE A 29 4.03 -12.62 -1.31
CA ILE A 29 2.89 -11.73 -1.65
C ILE A 29 1.62 -12.50 -2.04
N ARG A 30 1.73 -13.80 -2.33
CA ARG A 30 0.61 -14.64 -2.81
C ARG A 30 -0.67 -14.52 -1.96
N PRO A 31 -0.65 -14.59 -0.62
CA PRO A 31 -1.88 -14.46 0.18
C PRO A 31 -2.57 -13.11 -0.04
N VAL A 32 -1.80 -12.03 -0.15
CA VAL A 32 -2.33 -10.68 -0.42
C VAL A 32 -2.98 -10.63 -1.80
N LEU A 33 -2.34 -11.20 -2.82
CA LEU A 33 -2.93 -11.28 -4.16
C LEU A 33 -4.26 -12.06 -4.16
N ILE A 34 -4.34 -13.16 -3.42
CA ILE A 34 -5.56 -13.97 -3.29
C ILE A 34 -6.69 -13.15 -2.65
N VAL A 35 -6.41 -12.43 -1.55
CA VAL A 35 -7.37 -11.52 -0.92
C VAL A 35 -7.85 -10.49 -1.95
N GLY A 36 -6.95 -9.89 -2.72
CA GLY A 36 -7.32 -8.97 -3.80
C GLY A 36 -8.28 -9.60 -4.81
N GLN A 37 -8.02 -10.83 -5.26
CA GLN A 37 -8.89 -11.55 -6.21
C GLN A 37 -10.30 -11.74 -5.68
N MET A 38 -10.44 -12.07 -4.39
CA MET A 38 -11.75 -12.33 -3.77
C MET A 38 -12.66 -11.12 -3.84
N PHE A 39 -12.10 -9.91 -3.85
CA PHE A 39 -12.85 -8.66 -3.90
C PHE A 39 -12.85 -7.99 -5.28
N GLY A 40 -12.29 -8.61 -6.31
CA GLY A 40 -12.27 -8.06 -7.67
C GLY A 40 -11.13 -7.07 -7.94
N LEU A 41 -10.04 -7.14 -7.17
CA LEU A 41 -8.81 -6.38 -7.40
C LEU A 41 -7.70 -7.26 -8.00
N LEU A 42 -6.82 -6.64 -8.79
CA LEU A 42 -5.67 -7.27 -9.46
C LEU A 42 -6.04 -8.52 -10.29
N PRO A 43 -7.03 -8.53 -11.20
CA PRO A 43 -7.53 -9.75 -11.83
C PRO A 43 -6.44 -10.52 -12.60
N LEU A 44 -5.83 -11.53 -11.97
CA LEU A 44 -4.65 -12.25 -12.44
C LEU A 44 -4.90 -13.76 -12.43
N ASP A 45 -4.48 -14.45 -13.48
CA ASP A 45 -4.55 -15.91 -13.54
C ASP A 45 -3.29 -16.56 -12.95
N GLY A 46 -3.42 -17.80 -12.44
CA GLY A 46 -2.27 -18.60 -11.98
C GLY A 46 -1.64 -18.20 -10.65
N VAL A 47 -2.24 -17.29 -9.87
CA VAL A 47 -1.76 -16.87 -8.53
C VAL A 47 -1.66 -18.05 -7.55
N TRP A 48 -2.58 -19.01 -7.65
CA TRP A 48 -2.67 -20.18 -6.76
C TRP A 48 -1.52 -21.17 -6.94
N CYS A 49 -0.88 -21.20 -8.11
CA CYS A 49 0.21 -22.13 -8.40
C CYS A 49 1.50 -21.77 -7.64
N GLY A 50 1.61 -20.56 -7.08
CA GLY A 50 2.78 -20.11 -6.30
C GLY A 50 4.08 -20.00 -7.11
N ARG A 51 3.98 -19.97 -8.44
CA ARG A 51 5.08 -19.88 -9.40
C ARG A 51 4.93 -18.57 -10.17
N TRP A 52 6.03 -17.86 -10.43
CA TRP A 52 5.96 -16.58 -11.14
C TRP A 52 5.56 -16.74 -12.60
N TRP A 53 6.01 -17.79 -13.27
CA TRP A 53 5.73 -18.06 -14.68
C TRP A 53 4.31 -18.55 -14.95
N SER A 54 3.52 -18.88 -13.93
CA SER A 54 2.10 -19.17 -14.12
C SER A 54 1.23 -17.91 -14.08
N ILE A 55 1.79 -16.79 -13.61
CA ILE A 55 1.07 -15.53 -13.46
C ILE A 55 0.94 -14.87 -14.82
N HIS A 56 -0.30 -14.73 -15.29
CA HIS A 56 -0.60 -14.06 -16.56
C HIS A 56 -1.86 -13.23 -16.42
N TRP A 57 -2.02 -12.25 -17.30
CA TRP A 57 -3.22 -11.44 -17.39
C TRP A 57 -4.00 -11.79 -18.66
N ARG A 58 -5.32 -11.93 -18.53
CA ARG A 58 -6.25 -12.17 -19.64
C ARG A 58 -7.37 -11.13 -19.60
N LEU A 59 -7.60 -10.46 -20.72
CA LEU A 59 -8.64 -9.44 -20.85
C LEU A 59 -10.04 -10.02 -20.62
N LEU A 60 -10.34 -11.16 -21.26
CA LEU A 60 -11.62 -11.83 -21.14
C LEU A 60 -11.52 -12.96 -20.12
N SER A 61 -11.74 -12.61 -18.85
CA SER A 61 -11.80 -13.54 -17.72
C SER A 61 -12.92 -13.14 -16.78
N TRP A 62 -13.51 -14.11 -16.07
CA TRP A 62 -14.54 -13.83 -15.05
C TRP A 62 -14.06 -12.84 -13.98
N ARG A 63 -12.76 -12.87 -13.64
CA ARG A 63 -12.13 -11.96 -12.68
C ARG A 63 -12.12 -10.53 -13.18
N ASN A 64 -11.81 -10.33 -14.47
CA ASN A 64 -11.84 -9.01 -15.08
C ASN A 64 -13.28 -8.50 -15.23
N LEU A 65 -14.24 -9.37 -15.56
CA LEU A 65 -15.67 -9.02 -15.56
C LEU A 65 -16.15 -8.61 -14.16
N TYR A 66 -15.74 -9.32 -13.11
CA TYR A 66 -16.07 -8.94 -11.74
C TYR A 66 -15.47 -7.58 -11.36
N ALA A 67 -14.19 -7.34 -11.68
CA ALA A 67 -13.56 -6.04 -11.47
C ALA A 67 -14.31 -4.91 -12.21
N LEU A 68 -14.69 -5.14 -13.48
CA LEU A 68 -15.46 -4.19 -14.28
C LEU A 68 -16.85 -3.91 -13.70
N PHE A 69 -17.54 -4.93 -13.18
CA PHE A 69 -18.83 -4.76 -12.51
C PHE A 69 -18.73 -3.82 -11.30
N VAL A 70 -17.70 -4.01 -10.45
CA VAL A 70 -17.50 -3.12 -9.30
C VAL A 70 -17.10 -1.71 -9.72
N GLN A 71 -16.28 -1.58 -10.78
CA GLN A 71 -15.91 -0.27 -11.34
C GLN A 71 -17.13 0.47 -11.89
N LEU A 72 -18.02 -0.21 -12.60
CA LEU A 72 -19.24 0.39 -13.12
C LEU A 72 -20.15 0.85 -11.97
N GLY A 73 -20.32 0.02 -10.94
CA GLY A 73 -21.06 0.40 -9.73
C GLY A 73 -20.45 1.62 -9.03
N ALA A 74 -19.13 1.65 -8.85
CA ALA A 74 -18.43 2.78 -8.25
C ALA A 74 -18.56 4.06 -9.09
N LEU A 75 -18.48 3.94 -10.42
CA LEU A 75 -18.68 5.05 -11.35
C LEU A 75 -20.09 5.62 -11.26
N ILE A 76 -21.11 4.77 -11.26
CA ILE A 76 -22.52 5.20 -11.13
C ILE A 76 -22.71 5.95 -9.81
N MET A 77 -22.21 5.42 -8.69
CA MET A 77 -22.30 6.08 -7.38
C MET A 77 -21.52 7.41 -7.32
N ALA A 78 -20.35 7.47 -7.94
CA ALA A 78 -19.57 8.71 -8.06
C ALA A 78 -20.32 9.77 -8.88
N CYS A 79 -20.97 9.37 -9.98
CA CYS A 79 -21.79 10.26 -10.81
C CYS A 79 -22.99 10.81 -10.05
N PHE A 80 -23.73 9.97 -9.30
CA PHE A 80 -24.85 10.45 -8.47
C PHE A 80 -24.38 11.41 -7.38
N SER A 81 -23.24 11.11 -6.73
CA SER A 81 -22.65 11.99 -5.71
C SER A 81 -22.23 13.33 -6.31
N PHE A 82 -21.60 13.31 -7.49
CA PHE A 82 -21.21 14.52 -8.21
C PHE A 82 -22.42 15.34 -8.68
N ALA A 83 -23.46 14.69 -9.21
CA ALA A 83 -24.69 15.36 -9.63
C ALA A 83 -25.37 16.05 -8.44
N THR A 84 -25.47 15.38 -7.29
CA THR A 84 -26.02 15.97 -6.07
C THR A 84 -25.22 17.20 -5.65
N PHE A 85 -23.89 17.09 -5.61
CA PHE A 85 -22.98 18.21 -5.34
C PHE A 85 -23.19 19.38 -6.31
N TRP A 86 -23.38 19.10 -7.60
CA TRP A 86 -23.58 20.13 -8.63
C TRP A 86 -24.94 20.86 -8.49
N TYR A 87 -26.02 20.15 -8.22
CA TYR A 87 -27.37 20.73 -8.19
C TYR A 87 -27.74 21.37 -6.85
N SER A 88 -27.28 20.81 -5.73
CA SER A 88 -27.72 21.22 -4.39
C SER A 88 -26.67 22.01 -3.62
N GLY A 89 -25.58 22.41 -4.28
CA GLY A 89 -24.49 23.19 -3.69
C GLY A 89 -23.50 22.35 -2.86
N VAL A 90 -22.42 23.03 -2.46
CA VAL A 90 -21.27 22.43 -1.77
C VAL A 90 -21.57 22.25 -0.29
N GLU A 91 -21.88 21.02 0.12
CA GLU A 91 -21.93 20.62 1.52
C GLU A 91 -20.84 19.59 1.82
N PHE A 92 -20.27 19.67 3.03
CA PHE A 92 -19.18 18.79 3.45
C PHE A 92 -19.54 17.30 3.36
N ALA A 93 -20.77 16.92 3.72
CA ALA A 93 -21.25 15.55 3.60
C ALA A 93 -21.22 15.01 2.15
N LYS A 94 -21.62 15.83 1.19
CA LYS A 94 -21.64 15.48 -0.24
C LYS A 94 -20.22 15.32 -0.80
N ILE A 95 -19.29 16.16 -0.35
CA ILE A 95 -17.86 16.04 -0.70
C ILE A 95 -17.32 14.69 -0.23
N MET A 96 -17.63 14.28 1.01
CA MET A 96 -17.16 12.99 1.55
C MET A 96 -17.62 11.81 0.70
N SER A 97 -18.92 11.76 0.34
CA SER A 97 -19.47 10.70 -0.52
C SER A 97 -18.80 10.67 -1.90
N TRP A 98 -18.72 11.82 -2.57
CA TRP A 98 -18.08 11.92 -3.88
C TRP A 98 -16.61 11.50 -3.86
N TRP A 99 -15.86 11.97 -2.86
CA TRP A 99 -14.46 11.63 -2.66
C TRP A 99 -14.27 10.13 -2.43
N PHE A 100 -15.11 9.52 -1.58
CA PHE A 100 -15.08 8.09 -1.30
C PHE A 100 -15.25 7.24 -2.56
N PHE A 101 -16.30 7.49 -3.35
CA PHE A 101 -16.57 6.70 -4.55
C PHE A 101 -15.51 6.92 -5.63
N THR A 102 -15.08 8.18 -5.81
CA THR A 102 -14.07 8.54 -6.83
C THR A 102 -12.71 7.91 -6.52
N LEU A 103 -12.23 8.00 -5.27
CA LEU A 103 -10.96 7.39 -4.90
C LEU A 103 -10.98 5.87 -5.05
N ASN A 104 -12.04 5.20 -4.60
CA ASN A 104 -12.11 3.74 -4.71
C ASN A 104 -12.29 3.25 -6.16
N LEU A 105 -12.95 4.02 -7.02
CA LEU A 105 -12.94 3.80 -8.46
C LEU A 105 -11.52 3.88 -9.02
N LEU A 106 -10.77 4.94 -8.66
CA LEU A 106 -9.36 5.09 -9.07
C LEU A 106 -8.49 3.93 -8.56
N ILE A 107 -8.68 3.47 -7.31
CA ILE A 107 -7.98 2.30 -6.76
C ILE A 107 -8.23 1.08 -7.66
N SER A 108 -9.49 0.81 -7.98
CA SER A 108 -9.87 -0.36 -8.79
C SER A 108 -9.29 -0.30 -10.21
N ILE A 109 -9.40 0.85 -10.88
CA ILE A 109 -8.86 1.07 -12.23
C ILE A 109 -7.34 0.86 -12.22
N ASN A 110 -6.63 1.48 -11.27
CA ASN A 110 -5.19 1.36 -11.19
C ASN A 110 -4.75 -0.08 -10.88
N PHE A 111 -5.50 -0.83 -10.07
CA PHE A 111 -5.21 -2.26 -9.87
C PHE A 111 -5.46 -3.10 -11.14
N ALA A 112 -6.46 -2.78 -11.95
CA ALA A 112 -6.66 -3.42 -13.24
C ALA A 112 -5.51 -3.11 -14.22
N VAL A 113 -5.00 -1.87 -14.23
CA VAL A 113 -3.81 -1.48 -15.01
C VAL A 113 -2.56 -2.19 -14.50
N LEU A 114 -2.36 -2.23 -13.18
CA LEU A 114 -1.22 -2.92 -12.57
C LEU A 114 -1.25 -4.42 -12.90
N ALA A 115 -2.42 -5.06 -12.92
CA ALA A 115 -2.55 -6.48 -13.27
C ALA A 115 -1.97 -6.81 -14.65
N ARG A 116 -2.07 -5.89 -15.63
CA ARG A 116 -1.47 -6.07 -16.97
C ARG A 116 0.06 -6.13 -16.92
N ASN A 117 0.67 -5.28 -16.09
CA ASN A 117 2.12 -5.15 -15.98
C ASN A 117 2.74 -6.09 -14.93
N TRP A 118 1.92 -6.68 -14.07
CA TRP A 118 2.36 -7.50 -12.94
C TRP A 118 3.22 -8.72 -13.32
N PRO A 119 2.91 -9.50 -14.38
CA PRO A 119 3.76 -10.62 -14.80
C PRO A 119 5.20 -10.18 -15.14
N GLN A 120 5.33 -9.06 -15.86
CA GLN A 120 6.63 -8.51 -16.22
C GLN A 120 7.38 -8.01 -14.98
N LEU A 121 6.68 -7.35 -14.06
CA LEU A 121 7.25 -6.90 -12.79
C LEU A 121 7.78 -8.08 -11.96
N MET A 122 7.01 -9.17 -11.88
CA MET A 122 7.43 -10.38 -11.16
C MET A 122 8.61 -11.07 -11.82
N SER A 123 8.65 -11.13 -13.15
CA SER A 123 9.79 -11.69 -13.89
C SER A 123 11.09 -10.94 -13.55
N ARG A 124 11.07 -9.61 -13.61
CA ARG A 124 12.23 -8.77 -13.24
C ARG A 124 12.62 -8.93 -11.77
N TRP A 125 11.64 -9.04 -10.89
CA TRP A 125 11.88 -9.25 -9.47
C TRP A 125 12.58 -10.58 -9.20
N VAL A 126 12.12 -11.66 -9.83
CA VAL A 126 12.73 -12.99 -9.71
C VAL A 126 14.15 -13.00 -10.27
N GLN A 127 14.38 -12.36 -11.42
CA GLN A 127 15.72 -12.21 -12.01
C GLN A 127 16.67 -11.48 -11.05
N LEU A 128 16.20 -10.44 -10.36
CA LEU A 128 16.98 -9.78 -9.32
C LEU A 128 17.31 -10.76 -8.18
N GLU A 129 16.30 -11.41 -7.60
CA GLU A 129 16.49 -12.33 -6.47
C GLU A 129 17.46 -13.46 -6.82
N GLN A 130 17.39 -14.01 -8.03
CA GLN A 130 18.32 -15.03 -8.53
C GLN A 130 19.75 -14.51 -8.66
N SER A 131 19.91 -13.23 -8.95
CA SER A 131 21.23 -12.61 -9.09
C SER A 131 21.88 -12.23 -7.77
N LEU A 132 21.13 -12.16 -6.66
CA LEU A 132 21.68 -11.76 -5.37
C LEU A 132 22.51 -12.88 -4.73
N PRO A 133 23.62 -12.55 -4.04
CA PRO A 133 24.42 -13.54 -3.33
C PRO A 133 23.67 -14.07 -2.10
N ASP A 134 24.14 -15.21 -1.61
CA ASP A 134 23.74 -15.79 -0.32
C ASP A 134 22.23 -16.14 -0.25
N GLN A 135 21.78 -16.93 -1.24
CA GLN A 135 20.40 -17.38 -1.43
C GLN A 135 19.73 -17.97 -0.17
N PRO A 136 20.41 -18.77 0.68
CA PRO A 136 19.80 -19.30 1.91
C PRO A 136 19.37 -18.20 2.88
N ARG A 137 20.20 -17.15 3.04
CA ARG A 137 19.91 -15.99 3.89
C ARG A 137 18.74 -15.19 3.36
N LEU A 138 18.74 -14.90 2.05
CA LEU A 138 17.63 -14.20 1.39
C LEU A 138 16.32 -14.97 1.56
N SER A 139 16.35 -16.28 1.34
CA SER A 139 15.18 -17.15 1.51
C SER A 139 14.64 -17.14 2.95
N ALA A 140 15.52 -17.17 3.94
CA ALA A 140 15.14 -17.08 5.36
C ALA A 140 14.54 -15.71 5.71
N ALA A 141 15.14 -14.62 5.23
CA ALA A 141 14.65 -13.26 5.41
C ALA A 141 13.26 -13.09 4.79
N CYS A 142 13.06 -13.54 3.55
CA CYS A 142 11.75 -13.50 2.90
C CYS A 142 10.70 -14.32 3.66
N ARG A 143 11.03 -15.51 4.19
CA ARG A 143 10.10 -16.31 5.01
C ARG A 143 9.69 -15.57 6.30
N ARG A 144 10.65 -14.98 7.01
CA ARG A 144 10.37 -14.18 8.21
C ARG A 144 9.48 -12.99 7.88
N ASN A 145 9.80 -12.28 6.81
CA ASN A 145 9.07 -11.11 6.36
C ASN A 145 7.68 -11.47 5.84
N ALA A 146 7.49 -12.64 5.23
CA ALA A 146 6.18 -13.17 4.86
C ALA A 146 5.29 -13.42 6.10
N ARG A 147 5.86 -13.94 7.20
CA ARG A 147 5.12 -14.09 8.46
C ARG A 147 4.73 -12.74 9.06
N GLN A 148 5.64 -11.77 9.03
CA GLN A 148 5.37 -10.40 9.49
C GLN A 148 4.27 -9.74 8.65
N VAL A 149 4.35 -9.83 7.33
CA VAL A 149 3.30 -9.35 6.42
C VAL A 149 1.98 -10.07 6.68
N GLY A 150 1.99 -11.38 6.90
CA GLY A 150 0.80 -12.16 7.26
C GLY A 150 0.14 -11.67 8.55
N LEU A 151 0.94 -11.37 9.58
CA LEU A 151 0.46 -10.77 10.83
C LEU A 151 -0.17 -9.40 10.58
N VAL A 152 0.54 -8.50 9.89
CA VAL A 152 0.03 -7.15 9.56
C VAL A 152 -1.23 -7.21 8.71
N ALA A 153 -1.28 -8.10 7.73
CA ALA A 153 -2.47 -8.36 6.91
C ALA A 153 -3.65 -8.79 7.78
N THR A 154 -3.43 -9.73 8.68
CA THR A 154 -4.47 -10.22 9.59
C THR A 154 -4.98 -9.07 10.47
N VAL A 155 -4.09 -8.29 11.07
CA VAL A 155 -4.46 -7.14 11.92
C VAL A 155 -5.23 -6.09 11.12
N LEU A 156 -4.74 -5.68 9.95
CA LEU A 156 -5.40 -4.64 9.16
C LEU A 156 -6.76 -5.09 8.62
N LEU A 157 -6.86 -6.32 8.10
CA LEU A 157 -8.12 -6.85 7.55
C LEU A 157 -9.15 -7.08 8.65
N THR A 158 -8.76 -7.65 9.79
CA THR A 158 -9.67 -7.81 10.94
C THR A 158 -10.09 -6.46 11.51
N SER A 159 -9.16 -5.51 11.63
CA SER A 159 -9.47 -4.16 12.09
C SER A 159 -10.45 -3.44 11.16
N GLY A 160 -10.25 -3.54 9.84
CA GLY A 160 -11.15 -2.99 8.83
C GLY A 160 -12.51 -3.69 8.80
N LEU A 161 -12.56 -5.00 9.06
CA LEU A 161 -13.84 -5.71 9.21
C LEU A 161 -14.61 -5.22 10.44
N ILE A 162 -13.94 -5.04 11.58
CA ILE A 162 -14.56 -4.50 12.80
C ILE A 162 -15.06 -3.08 12.54
N GLU A 163 -14.27 -2.24 11.86
CA GLU A 163 -14.68 -0.88 11.45
C GLU A 163 -15.98 -0.93 10.63
N HIS A 164 -16.00 -1.78 9.61
CA HIS A 164 -17.16 -1.95 8.75
C HIS A 164 -18.40 -2.44 9.53
N VAL A 165 -18.23 -3.41 10.42
CA VAL A 165 -19.33 -3.95 11.24
C VAL A 165 -19.85 -2.89 12.21
N LEU A 166 -18.97 -2.14 12.89
CA LEU A 166 -19.36 -1.07 13.81
C LEU A 166 -20.07 0.10 13.10
N SER A 167 -19.78 0.32 11.82
CA SER A 167 -20.48 1.34 11.03
C SER A 167 -21.98 1.06 10.86
N LYS A 168 -22.41 -0.22 10.87
CA LYS A 168 -23.80 -0.60 10.59
C LYS A 168 -24.77 -0.22 11.72
N PRO A 169 -24.52 -0.58 13.00
CA PRO A 169 -25.37 -0.13 14.10
C PRO A 169 -25.41 1.39 14.22
N ALA A 170 -24.29 2.08 14.00
CA ALA A 170 -24.24 3.54 14.02
C ALA A 170 -25.07 4.18 12.89
N GLY A 171 -25.12 3.55 11.72
CA GLY A 171 -26.03 3.92 10.63
C GLY A 171 -27.50 3.64 10.96
N LEU A 172 -27.79 2.46 11.51
CA LEU A 172 -29.17 2.06 11.85
C LEU A 172 -29.77 2.92 12.98
N HIS A 173 -28.96 3.28 13.98
CA HIS A 173 -29.36 4.19 15.05
C HIS A 173 -29.79 5.56 14.51
N ARG A 174 -29.11 6.05 13.46
CA ARG A 174 -29.49 7.28 12.77
C ARG A 174 -30.77 7.11 11.95
N ALA A 175 -31.01 5.92 11.37
CA ALA A 175 -32.17 5.65 10.54
C ALA A 175 -33.45 5.52 11.37
N TYR A 176 -33.33 4.95 12.58
CA TYR A 176 -34.44 4.81 13.52
C TYR A 176 -35.05 6.15 13.94
N ARG A 177 -34.28 7.24 13.89
CA ARG A 177 -34.76 8.60 14.21
C ARG A 177 -35.47 9.29 13.04
N CYS A 178 -35.51 8.67 11.85
CA CYS A 178 -36.20 9.24 10.70
C CYS A 178 -37.71 8.91 10.75
N PRO A 179 -38.59 9.82 10.29
CA PRO A 179 -40.04 9.62 10.29
C PRO A 179 -40.52 8.72 9.13
N ILE A 180 -39.80 7.63 8.85
CA ILE A 180 -40.12 6.67 7.78
C ILE A 180 -40.47 5.33 8.43
N PRO A 181 -41.70 4.79 8.22
CA PRO A 181 -42.16 3.59 8.93
C PRO A 181 -41.40 2.32 8.54
N ASN A 182 -40.92 2.22 7.30
CA ASN A 182 -40.10 1.10 6.86
C ASN A 182 -38.63 1.35 7.18
N LEU A 183 -38.09 0.61 8.15
CA LEU A 183 -36.71 0.75 8.62
C LEU A 183 -35.67 0.47 7.53
N LEU A 184 -35.93 -0.47 6.62
CA LEU A 184 -35.01 -0.79 5.52
C LEU A 184 -34.96 0.36 4.50
N GLU A 185 -36.11 0.94 4.20
CA GLU A 185 -36.21 2.13 3.34
C GLU A 185 -35.51 3.33 3.97
N ALA A 186 -35.75 3.57 5.26
CA ALA A 186 -35.09 4.64 6.02
C ALA A 186 -33.56 4.46 5.99
N HIS A 187 -33.09 3.24 6.23
CA HIS A 187 -31.67 2.91 6.22
C HIS A 187 -31.03 3.15 4.85
N TYR A 188 -31.63 2.67 3.76
CA TYR A 188 -31.08 2.85 2.42
C TYR A 188 -31.14 4.29 1.93
N LYS A 189 -32.24 5.02 2.19
CA LYS A 189 -32.33 6.45 1.84
C LYS A 189 -31.33 7.31 2.62
N GLN A 190 -31.04 6.94 3.87
CA GLN A 190 -30.05 7.64 4.68
C GLN A 190 -28.60 7.25 4.32
N ALA A 191 -28.37 6.00 3.91
CA ALA A 191 -27.04 5.53 3.51
C ALA A 191 -26.63 6.05 2.13
N PHE A 192 -27.60 6.22 1.22
CA PHE A 192 -27.37 6.64 -0.18
C PHE A 192 -28.30 7.79 -0.61
N PRO A 193 -28.32 8.91 0.11
CA PRO A 193 -29.23 10.02 -0.18
C PRO A 193 -28.99 10.60 -1.59
N GLU A 194 -27.75 10.60 -2.07
CA GLU A 194 -27.36 11.12 -3.39
C GLU A 194 -27.88 10.27 -4.56
N MET A 195 -28.13 8.97 -4.33
CA MET A 195 -28.71 8.09 -5.35
C MET A 195 -30.23 8.15 -5.32
N PHE A 196 -30.83 8.06 -4.12
CA PHE A 196 -32.29 8.05 -3.97
C PHE A 196 -32.95 9.42 -4.14
N SER A 197 -32.17 10.49 -4.28
CA SER A 197 -32.67 11.81 -4.72
C SER A 197 -33.07 11.81 -6.21
N PHE A 198 -32.45 10.96 -7.04
CA PHE A 198 -32.73 10.88 -8.48
C PHE A 198 -33.46 9.60 -8.88
N VAL A 199 -33.28 8.52 -8.11
CA VAL A 199 -33.84 7.20 -8.42
C VAL A 199 -34.93 6.85 -7.40
N PRO A 200 -36.13 6.41 -7.84
CA PRO A 200 -37.17 5.98 -6.91
C PRO A 200 -36.69 4.80 -6.06
N TYR A 201 -37.18 4.73 -4.83
CA TYR A 201 -36.79 3.68 -3.90
C TYR A 201 -37.13 2.29 -4.45
N ASN A 202 -36.11 1.42 -4.47
CA ASN A 202 -36.26 0.01 -4.79
C ASN A 202 -35.29 -0.79 -3.89
N PRO A 203 -35.76 -1.83 -3.17
CA PRO A 203 -34.93 -2.57 -2.23
C PRO A 203 -33.77 -3.31 -2.91
N TYR A 204 -33.94 -3.76 -4.16
CA TYR A 204 -32.88 -4.44 -4.92
C TYR A 204 -31.77 -3.47 -5.33
N ILE A 205 -32.13 -2.25 -5.71
CA ILE A 205 -31.15 -1.18 -6.01
C ILE A 205 -30.39 -0.79 -4.74
N GLY A 206 -31.10 -0.64 -3.61
CA GLY A 206 -30.48 -0.38 -2.31
C GLY A 206 -29.50 -1.48 -1.89
N PHE A 207 -29.88 -2.75 -2.06
CA PHE A 207 -29.00 -3.88 -1.78
C PHE A 207 -27.76 -3.91 -2.70
N LEU A 208 -27.92 -3.60 -3.98
CA LEU A 208 -26.81 -3.50 -4.92
C LEU A 208 -25.85 -2.36 -4.53
N ALA A 209 -26.36 -1.17 -4.22
CA ALA A 209 -25.57 -0.03 -3.77
C ALA A 209 -24.81 -0.34 -2.46
N GLN A 210 -25.47 -1.05 -1.53
CA GLN A 210 -24.85 -1.52 -0.30
C GLN A 210 -23.73 -2.52 -0.57
N THR A 211 -23.92 -3.44 -1.52
CA THR A 211 -22.91 -4.43 -1.91
C THR A 211 -21.69 -3.75 -2.52
N ILE A 212 -21.89 -2.85 -3.49
CA ILE A 212 -20.81 -2.09 -4.12
C ILE A 212 -20.06 -1.28 -3.07
N THR A 213 -20.76 -0.51 -2.23
CA THR A 213 -20.13 0.30 -1.17
C THR A 213 -19.30 -0.56 -0.21
N SER A 214 -19.80 -1.74 0.15
CA SER A 214 -19.06 -2.65 1.03
C SER A 214 -17.78 -3.17 0.37
N LEU A 215 -17.80 -3.48 -0.93
CA LEU A 215 -16.59 -3.82 -1.69
C LEU A 215 -15.59 -2.65 -1.74
N LEU A 216 -16.06 -1.41 -1.95
CA LEU A 216 -15.20 -0.23 -1.93
C LEU A 216 -14.58 0.01 -0.54
N THR A 217 -15.30 -0.28 0.55
CA THR A 217 -14.70 -0.31 1.91
C THR A 217 -13.72 -1.46 2.14
N VAL A 218 -13.52 -2.36 1.18
CA VAL A 218 -12.37 -3.29 1.22
C VAL A 218 -11.20 -2.72 0.41
N TYR A 219 -11.48 -1.98 -0.67
CA TYR A 219 -10.45 -1.46 -1.59
C TYR A 219 -9.49 -0.48 -0.92
N TRP A 220 -10.02 0.45 -0.11
CA TRP A 220 -9.19 1.39 0.65
C TRP A 220 -8.23 0.70 1.64
N ASN A 221 -8.63 -0.37 2.32
CA ASN A 221 -7.79 -1.15 3.23
C ASN A 221 -6.78 -1.98 2.45
N TYR A 222 -7.20 -2.52 1.31
CA TYR A 222 -6.38 -3.37 0.47
C TYR A 222 -5.20 -2.61 -0.15
N VAL A 223 -5.41 -1.36 -0.60
CA VAL A 223 -4.30 -0.57 -1.20
C VAL A 223 -3.16 -0.37 -0.20
N ASP A 224 -3.48 -0.12 1.08
CA ASP A 224 -2.49 0.05 2.14
C ASP A 224 -1.73 -1.25 2.42
N LEU A 225 -2.47 -2.36 2.53
CA LEU A 225 -1.87 -3.69 2.71
C LEU A 225 -0.94 -4.06 1.54
N PHE A 226 -1.35 -3.76 0.32
CA PHE A 226 -0.55 -3.99 -0.88
C PHE A 226 0.76 -3.19 -0.84
N LEU A 227 0.69 -1.88 -0.51
CA LEU A 227 1.86 -1.02 -0.40
C LEU A 227 2.83 -1.49 0.69
N ILE A 228 2.32 -1.88 1.86
CA ILE A 228 3.13 -2.45 2.95
C ILE A 228 3.89 -3.69 2.45
N THR A 229 3.19 -4.60 1.79
CA THR A 229 3.76 -5.87 1.32
C THR A 229 4.87 -5.65 0.28
N VAL A 230 4.62 -4.79 -0.71
CA VAL A 230 5.63 -4.43 -1.71
C VAL A 230 6.83 -3.75 -1.06
N SER A 231 6.58 -2.86 -0.09
CA SER A 231 7.65 -2.15 0.61
C SER A 231 8.56 -3.10 1.39
N VAL A 232 7.99 -4.08 2.08
CA VAL A 232 8.75 -5.13 2.77
C VAL A 232 9.60 -5.94 1.78
N GLY A 233 9.05 -6.31 0.63
CA GLY A 233 9.79 -7.03 -0.41
C GLY A 233 11.00 -6.24 -0.92
N LEU A 234 10.79 -4.98 -1.30
CA LEU A 234 11.86 -4.10 -1.78
C LEU A 234 12.94 -3.87 -0.72
N ARG A 235 12.53 -3.60 0.51
CA ARG A 235 13.44 -3.46 1.65
C ARG A 235 14.29 -4.71 1.83
N THR A 236 13.69 -5.90 1.73
CA THR A 236 14.41 -7.18 1.95
C THR A 236 15.56 -7.35 0.96
N ASN A 237 15.35 -7.01 -0.32
CA ASN A 237 16.38 -7.10 -1.35
C ASN A 237 17.54 -6.13 -1.09
N LEU A 238 17.26 -4.91 -0.63
CA LEU A 238 18.29 -3.93 -0.29
C LEU A 238 19.03 -4.30 1.00
N ALA A 239 18.29 -4.74 2.02
CA ALA A 239 18.85 -5.23 3.26
C ALA A 239 19.80 -6.40 2.99
N GLN A 240 19.46 -7.33 2.09
CA GLN A 240 20.33 -8.45 1.72
C GLN A 240 21.70 -8.00 1.21
N VAL A 241 21.76 -6.95 0.37
CA VAL A 241 23.05 -6.42 -0.12
C VAL A 241 23.86 -5.83 1.04
N ASN A 242 23.23 -4.99 1.87
CA ASN A 242 23.88 -4.40 3.05
C ASN A 242 24.42 -5.48 4.00
N ASP A 243 23.63 -6.51 4.20
CA ASP A 243 23.88 -7.61 5.09
C ASP A 243 25.03 -8.51 4.63
N VAL A 244 25.16 -8.72 3.31
CA VAL A 244 26.28 -9.43 2.70
C VAL A 244 27.56 -8.60 2.78
N ILE A 245 27.49 -7.29 2.54
CA ILE A 245 28.63 -6.38 2.74
C ILE A 245 29.11 -6.44 4.19
N ALA A 246 28.20 -6.30 5.15
CA ALA A 246 28.52 -6.30 6.58
C ALA A 246 29.15 -7.63 7.05
N SER A 247 28.72 -8.78 6.52
CA SER A 247 29.25 -10.09 6.93
C SER A 247 30.51 -10.53 6.18
N SER A 248 31.00 -9.74 5.23
CA SER A 248 32.09 -10.13 4.31
C SER A 248 33.38 -9.34 4.54
N GLU A 249 33.66 -8.90 5.77
CA GLU A 249 34.84 -8.10 6.13
C GLU A 249 36.15 -8.71 5.60
N LYS A 250 36.30 -10.04 5.72
CA LYS A 250 37.47 -10.78 5.23
C LYS A 250 37.71 -10.63 3.72
N LEU A 251 36.70 -10.21 2.94
CA LEU A 251 36.77 -10.05 1.48
C LEU A 251 36.98 -8.59 1.05
N TYR A 252 37.03 -7.64 1.98
CA TYR A 252 37.15 -6.20 1.66
C TYR A 252 38.41 -5.85 0.87
N HIS A 253 39.48 -6.62 1.01
CA HIS A 253 40.72 -6.44 0.25
C HIS A 253 40.56 -6.74 -1.25
N ARG A 254 39.46 -7.37 -1.69
CA ARG A 254 39.25 -7.78 -3.08
C ARG A 254 38.44 -6.73 -3.84
N GLY A 255 39.04 -6.02 -4.80
CA GLY A 255 38.31 -5.08 -5.67
C GLY A 255 37.13 -5.72 -6.42
N ILE A 256 37.28 -6.99 -6.84
CA ILE A 256 36.22 -7.77 -7.50
C ILE A 256 34.97 -7.88 -6.61
N PHE A 257 35.15 -8.09 -5.30
CA PHE A 257 34.02 -8.16 -4.35
C PHE A 257 33.21 -6.86 -4.36
N TRP A 258 33.87 -5.70 -4.28
CA TRP A 258 33.21 -4.40 -4.31
C TRP A 258 32.52 -4.11 -5.64
N LYS A 259 33.14 -4.51 -6.76
CA LYS A 259 32.53 -4.42 -8.09
C LYS A 259 31.23 -5.23 -8.18
N ASP A 260 31.23 -6.45 -7.64
CA ASP A 260 30.05 -7.31 -7.60
C ASP A 260 28.95 -6.72 -6.71
N GLN A 261 29.29 -6.29 -5.49
CA GLN A 261 28.33 -5.66 -4.57
C GLN A 261 27.73 -4.37 -5.15
N CYS A 262 28.54 -3.53 -5.81
CA CYS A 262 28.06 -2.34 -6.50
C CYS A 262 27.07 -2.69 -7.63
N THR A 263 27.34 -3.79 -8.35
CA THR A 263 26.44 -4.29 -9.40
C THR A 263 25.11 -4.79 -8.82
N HIS A 264 25.15 -5.57 -7.73
CA HIS A 264 23.94 -6.02 -7.04
C HIS A 264 23.12 -4.84 -6.50
N TYR A 265 23.79 -3.89 -5.84
CA TYR A 265 23.18 -2.66 -5.33
C TYR A 265 22.45 -1.88 -6.43
N ARG A 266 23.11 -1.64 -7.57
CA ARG A 266 22.50 -0.97 -8.75
C ARG A 266 21.25 -1.68 -9.25
N ARG A 267 21.29 -3.00 -9.32
CA ARG A 267 20.13 -3.81 -9.77
C ARG A 267 18.97 -3.69 -8.78
N VAL A 268 19.24 -3.73 -7.47
CA VAL A 268 18.21 -3.53 -6.45
C VAL A 268 17.59 -2.14 -6.56
N LEU A 269 18.41 -1.08 -6.67
CA LEU A 269 17.90 0.28 -6.84
C LEU A 269 17.09 0.44 -8.13
N GLY A 270 17.54 -0.18 -9.22
CA GLY A 270 16.81 -0.23 -10.48
C GLY A 270 15.42 -0.86 -10.32
N LEU A 271 15.31 -1.97 -9.58
CA LEU A 271 14.03 -2.60 -9.28
C LEU A 271 13.15 -1.69 -8.41
N ILE A 272 13.69 -1.07 -7.36
CA ILE A 272 12.93 -0.15 -6.49
C ILE A 272 12.31 0.97 -7.31
N ARG A 273 13.08 1.63 -8.19
CA ARG A 273 12.57 2.69 -9.08
C ARG A 273 11.52 2.16 -10.05
N HIS A 274 11.78 1.01 -10.65
CA HIS A 274 10.85 0.42 -11.61
C HIS A 274 9.51 0.05 -10.97
N VAL A 275 9.53 -0.52 -9.77
CA VAL A 275 8.32 -0.82 -8.99
C VAL A 275 7.63 0.48 -8.57
N ASN A 276 8.36 1.48 -8.08
CA ASN A 276 7.81 2.78 -7.69
C ASN A 276 7.05 3.46 -8.83
N ASN A 277 7.52 3.36 -10.07
CA ASN A 277 6.81 3.91 -11.24
C ASN A 277 5.42 3.28 -11.46
N HIS A 278 5.21 2.04 -11.01
CA HIS A 278 3.91 1.37 -11.09
C HIS A 278 3.06 1.55 -9.84
N ILE A 279 3.67 1.82 -8.68
CA ILE A 279 2.95 1.95 -7.40
C ILE A 279 2.77 3.39 -6.90
N GLY A 280 3.42 4.38 -7.53
CA GLY A 280 3.36 5.79 -7.12
C GLY A 280 1.94 6.33 -7.04
N VAL A 281 1.05 5.90 -7.94
CA VAL A 281 -0.38 6.26 -7.89
C VAL A 281 -1.07 5.76 -6.63
N PHE A 282 -0.79 4.52 -6.22
CA PHE A 282 -1.37 3.94 -5.02
C PHE A 282 -0.86 4.66 -3.77
N ILE A 283 0.41 5.08 -3.77
CA ILE A 283 0.97 5.90 -2.69
C ILE A 283 0.19 7.21 -2.56
N VAL A 284 -0.02 7.93 -3.66
CA VAL A 284 -0.78 9.20 -3.63
C VAL A 284 -2.22 8.96 -3.16
N ILE A 285 -2.91 7.97 -3.73
CA ILE A 285 -4.31 7.68 -3.36
C ILE A 285 -4.42 7.24 -1.88
N SER A 286 -3.50 6.40 -1.41
CA SER A 286 -3.45 5.95 0.00
C SER A 286 -3.29 7.13 0.96
N TYR A 287 -2.32 8.01 0.71
CA TYR A 287 -2.10 9.19 1.57
C TYR A 287 -3.25 10.19 1.47
N ALA A 288 -3.73 10.48 0.27
CA ALA A 288 -4.84 11.41 0.07
C ALA A 288 -6.12 10.91 0.76
N SER A 289 -6.43 9.62 0.65
CA SER A 289 -7.58 8.99 1.31
C SER A 289 -7.44 9.05 2.83
N ASN A 290 -6.32 8.54 3.37
CA ASN A 290 -6.14 8.46 4.81
C ASN A 290 -6.10 9.84 5.46
N LEU A 291 -5.35 10.80 4.89
CA LEU A 291 -5.29 12.16 5.43
C LEU A 291 -6.65 12.86 5.37
N PHE A 292 -7.38 12.75 4.26
CA PHE A 292 -8.71 13.34 4.15
C PHE A 292 -9.64 12.83 5.25
N PHE A 293 -9.75 11.51 5.42
CA PHE A 293 -10.64 10.95 6.43
C PHE A 293 -10.15 11.17 7.87
N ILE A 294 -8.84 11.26 8.11
CA ILE A 294 -8.31 11.69 9.41
C ILE A 294 -8.75 13.13 9.69
N CYS A 295 -8.55 14.06 8.76
CA CYS A 295 -8.97 15.46 8.95
C CYS A 295 -10.48 15.56 9.17
N VAL A 296 -11.30 14.83 8.40
CA VAL A 296 -12.76 14.73 8.60
C VAL A 296 -13.10 14.29 10.02
N GLN A 297 -12.49 13.20 10.50
CA GLN A 297 -12.76 12.71 11.85
C GLN A 297 -12.31 13.73 12.90
N LEU A 298 -11.15 14.37 12.70
CA LEU A 298 -10.62 15.38 13.62
C LEU A 298 -11.52 16.61 13.76
N VAL A 299 -12.10 17.10 12.67
CA VAL A 299 -13.11 18.18 12.73
C VAL A 299 -14.35 17.72 13.49
N ASN A 300 -14.78 16.48 13.28
CA ASN A 300 -15.96 15.92 13.95
C ASN A 300 -15.71 15.54 15.42
N VAL A 301 -14.47 15.60 15.95
CA VAL A 301 -14.17 15.40 17.38
C VAL A 301 -14.99 16.38 18.23
N PHE A 302 -15.14 17.61 17.75
CA PHE A 302 -15.80 18.70 18.49
C PHE A 302 -17.33 18.59 18.48
N GLN A 303 -17.89 17.80 17.56
CA GLN A 303 -19.34 17.63 17.37
C GLN A 303 -19.85 16.27 17.87
N GLN A 304 -19.19 15.67 18.87
CA GLN A 304 -19.56 14.35 19.36
C GLN A 304 -20.97 14.32 19.99
N ASN A 305 -21.80 13.42 19.47
CA ASN A 305 -23.14 13.13 19.98
C ASN A 305 -23.08 12.32 21.30
N SER A 306 -24.11 12.41 22.13
CA SER A 306 -24.21 11.74 23.44
C SER A 306 -24.38 10.20 23.41
N SER A 307 -24.48 9.58 22.23
CA SER A 307 -24.69 8.13 22.12
C SER A 307 -23.39 7.34 22.20
N PHE A 308 -23.29 6.46 23.20
CA PHE A 308 -22.13 5.59 23.43
C PHE A 308 -21.69 4.79 22.18
N ILE A 309 -22.65 4.31 21.38
CA ILE A 309 -22.38 3.54 20.15
C ILE A 309 -21.67 4.41 19.10
N VAL A 310 -22.14 5.65 18.93
CA VAL A 310 -21.60 6.58 17.94
C VAL A 310 -20.20 7.06 18.36
N THR A 311 -20.01 7.36 19.64
CA THR A 311 -18.70 7.77 20.19
C THR A 311 -17.66 6.65 20.10
N SER A 312 -18.06 5.40 20.41
CA SER A 312 -17.16 4.25 20.33
C SER A 312 -16.72 3.97 18.89
N TYR A 313 -17.66 4.02 17.93
CA TYR A 313 -17.36 3.88 16.50
C TYR A 313 -16.41 4.97 16.02
N PHE A 314 -16.66 6.23 16.41
CA PHE A 314 -15.85 7.37 16.02
C PHE A 314 -14.37 7.18 16.40
N TRP A 315 -14.08 6.90 17.67
CA TRP A 315 -12.71 6.72 18.14
C TRP A 315 -12.03 5.51 17.51
N TYR A 316 -12.76 4.39 17.37
CA TYR A 316 -12.23 3.22 16.70
C TYR A 316 -11.85 3.52 15.23
N SER A 317 -12.72 4.20 14.49
CA SER A 317 -12.48 4.58 13.10
C SER A 317 -11.27 5.52 12.97
N LEU A 318 -11.14 6.50 13.87
CA LEU A 318 -9.99 7.41 13.90
C LEU A 318 -8.67 6.66 14.13
N PHE A 319 -8.60 5.80 15.16
CA PHE A 319 -7.38 5.02 15.44
C PHE A 319 -7.06 4.05 14.31
N HIS A 320 -8.07 3.44 13.69
CA HIS A 320 -7.90 2.59 12.52
C HIS A 320 -7.24 3.34 11.35
N LEU A 321 -7.73 4.55 11.02
CA LEU A 321 -7.18 5.39 9.95
C LEU A 321 -5.74 5.84 10.25
N ILE A 322 -5.47 6.29 11.49
CA ILE A 322 -4.11 6.67 11.92
C ILE A 322 -3.17 5.46 11.85
N GLY A 323 -3.60 4.30 12.36
CA GLY A 323 -2.80 3.07 12.32
C GLY A 323 -2.42 2.67 10.89
N ARG A 324 -3.35 2.82 9.94
CA ARG A 324 -3.12 2.51 8.52
C ARG A 324 -2.07 3.41 7.88
N ILE A 325 -2.22 4.74 7.98
CA ILE A 325 -1.26 5.66 7.38
C ILE A 325 0.13 5.55 8.03
N VAL A 326 0.18 5.35 9.35
CA VAL A 326 1.45 5.12 10.06
C VAL A 326 2.11 3.82 9.58
N ALA A 327 1.35 2.73 9.43
CA ALA A 327 1.88 1.47 8.93
C ALA A 327 2.44 1.62 7.51
N VAL A 328 1.67 2.17 6.56
CA VAL A 328 2.15 2.43 5.18
C VAL A 328 3.41 3.29 5.19
N SER A 329 3.42 4.34 6.01
CA SER A 329 4.56 5.25 6.10
C SER A 329 5.81 4.57 6.66
N LEU A 330 5.69 3.78 7.74
CA LEU A 330 6.82 3.11 8.39
C LEU A 330 7.45 2.05 7.48
N TYR A 331 6.62 1.24 6.82
CA TYR A 331 7.10 0.22 5.89
C TYR A 331 7.68 0.83 4.62
N GLY A 332 7.06 1.89 4.09
CA GLY A 332 7.59 2.64 2.94
C GLY A 332 8.91 3.34 3.25
N SER A 333 9.02 4.02 4.40
CA SER A 333 10.24 4.72 4.80
C SER A 333 11.39 3.78 5.14
N ALA A 334 11.10 2.54 5.52
CA ALA A 334 12.13 1.56 5.85
C ALA A 334 13.05 1.22 4.66
N ILE A 335 12.61 1.42 3.42
CA ILE A 335 13.47 1.29 2.24
C ILE A 335 14.53 2.40 2.25
N HIS A 336 14.10 3.64 2.54
CA HIS A 336 15.02 4.76 2.68
C HIS A 336 15.99 4.56 3.86
N ASP A 337 15.51 4.00 4.97
CA ASP A 337 16.36 3.67 6.12
C ASP A 337 17.46 2.65 5.74
N GLU A 338 17.13 1.59 4.98
CA GLU A 338 18.14 0.63 4.49
C GLU A 338 19.10 1.27 3.48
N TYR A 339 18.63 2.19 2.64
CA TYR A 339 19.50 2.97 1.77
C TYR A 339 20.48 3.85 2.59
N CYS A 340 20.00 4.51 3.65
CA CYS A 340 20.85 5.25 4.58
C CYS A 340 21.84 4.34 5.31
N ARG A 341 21.42 3.12 5.68
CA ARG A 341 22.31 2.11 6.27
C ARG A 341 23.46 1.73 5.34
N THR A 342 23.23 1.67 4.03
CA THR A 342 24.32 1.46 3.05
C THR A 342 25.40 2.54 3.19
N ARG A 343 25.01 3.81 3.36
CA ARG A 343 25.96 4.92 3.58
C ARG A 343 26.77 4.74 4.86
N THR A 344 26.09 4.37 5.95
CA THR A 344 26.74 4.10 7.25
C THR A 344 27.77 2.97 7.16
N LEU A 345 27.54 1.94 6.34
CA LEU A 345 28.53 0.87 6.14
C LEU A 345 29.83 1.39 5.53
N PHE A 346 29.78 2.39 4.64
CA PHE A 346 30.99 3.00 4.10
C PHE A 346 31.70 3.90 5.10
N TYR A 347 30.96 4.64 5.93
CA TYR A 347 31.59 5.46 6.99
C TYR A 347 32.27 4.62 8.07
N ASN A 348 31.79 3.40 8.31
CA ASN A 348 32.38 2.46 9.28
C ASN A 348 33.41 1.52 8.65
N LEU A 349 33.80 1.73 7.39
CA LEU A 349 34.79 0.90 6.71
C LEU A 349 36.18 1.17 7.32
N PRO A 350 37.01 0.15 7.62
CA PRO A 350 38.37 0.40 8.11
C PRO A 350 39.20 1.21 7.11
N ASP A 351 40.01 2.15 7.62
CA ASP A 351 40.78 3.12 6.82
C ASP A 351 41.65 2.45 5.74
N GLY A 352 42.14 1.25 6.03
CA GLY A 352 42.94 0.43 5.12
C GLY A 352 42.20 -0.12 3.89
N TYR A 353 40.91 0.15 3.68
CA TYR A 353 40.20 -0.30 2.47
C TYR A 353 39.68 0.85 1.59
N GLY A 354 39.72 2.10 2.10
CA GLY A 354 39.23 3.27 1.37
C GLY A 354 40.05 3.66 0.14
N TYR A 355 41.27 3.11 0.00
CA TYR A 355 42.13 3.36 -1.17
C TYR A 355 41.78 2.50 -2.40
N ILE A 356 40.94 1.48 -2.26
CA ILE A 356 40.57 0.60 -3.37
C ILE A 356 39.65 1.37 -4.32
N ASP A 357 40.02 1.45 -5.61
CA ASP A 357 39.27 2.18 -6.64
C ASP A 357 37.79 1.79 -6.70
N GLU A 358 37.48 0.49 -6.61
CA GLU A 358 36.10 0.00 -6.62
C GLU A 358 35.30 0.46 -5.40
N VAL A 359 35.94 0.57 -4.23
CA VAL A 359 35.31 1.09 -3.00
C VAL A 359 34.95 2.56 -3.19
N GLN A 360 35.89 3.37 -3.69
CA GLN A 360 35.66 4.80 -3.93
C GLN A 360 34.56 5.04 -4.96
N ARG A 361 34.53 4.26 -6.05
CA ARG A 361 33.47 4.35 -7.07
C ARG A 361 32.11 4.00 -6.49
N PHE A 362 32.02 2.96 -5.67
CA PHE A 362 30.77 2.55 -5.05
C PHE A 362 30.33 3.58 -3.99
N HIS A 363 31.25 4.07 -3.15
CA HIS A 363 30.98 5.10 -2.16
C HIS A 363 30.42 6.39 -2.81
N ARG A 364 31.09 6.90 -3.85
CA ARG A 364 30.64 8.08 -4.61
C ARG A 364 29.22 7.91 -5.16
N GLN A 365 28.90 6.71 -5.65
CA GLN A 365 27.55 6.42 -6.10
C GLN A 365 26.53 6.45 -4.96
N VAL A 366 26.88 5.88 -3.80
CA VAL A 366 26.01 5.85 -2.63
C VAL A 366 25.77 7.27 -2.08
N GLU A 367 26.75 8.16 -2.14
CA GLU A 367 26.61 9.56 -1.72
C GLU A 367 25.75 10.41 -2.66
N HIS A 368 25.87 10.23 -3.97
CA HIS A 368 25.14 11.04 -4.96
C HIS A 368 23.74 10.51 -5.30
N ASP A 369 23.51 9.22 -5.10
CA ASP A 369 22.19 8.64 -5.33
C ASP A 369 21.24 8.98 -4.18
N SER A 370 19.93 8.94 -4.39
CA SER A 370 18.94 8.96 -3.30
C SER A 370 17.78 8.06 -3.65
N VAL A 371 17.40 7.19 -2.71
CA VAL A 371 16.34 6.22 -2.93
C VAL A 371 15.32 6.29 -1.81
N ALA A 372 14.09 6.62 -2.20
CA ALA A 372 12.90 6.53 -1.39
C ALA A 372 11.70 6.29 -2.33
N LEU A 373 10.71 5.55 -1.84
CA LEU A 373 9.42 5.49 -2.53
C LEU A 373 8.80 6.89 -2.54
N ASN A 374 8.07 7.21 -3.60
CA ASN A 374 7.45 8.52 -3.76
C ASN A 374 6.13 8.44 -4.51
N GLY A 375 5.23 9.36 -4.19
CA GLY A 375 3.98 9.55 -4.92
C GLY A 375 4.20 10.52 -6.08
N TYR A 376 4.61 10.01 -7.25
CA TYR A 376 4.87 10.82 -8.46
C TYR A 376 5.84 12.00 -8.27
N GLY A 377 6.75 11.90 -7.31
CA GLY A 377 7.66 12.99 -6.94
C GLY A 377 7.05 14.11 -6.09
N PHE A 378 5.74 14.09 -5.77
CA PHE A 378 5.13 15.08 -4.88
C PHE A 378 5.69 15.02 -3.46
N PHE A 379 5.93 13.82 -2.95
CA PHE A 379 6.52 13.58 -1.65
C PHE A 379 7.26 12.24 -1.60
N TYR A 380 8.25 12.16 -0.72
CA TYR A 380 9.08 10.97 -0.51
C TYR A 380 8.79 10.35 0.85
N LEU A 381 8.57 9.04 0.87
CA LEU A 381 8.33 8.28 2.10
C LEU A 381 9.64 8.17 2.88
N THR A 382 9.78 9.05 3.86
CA THR A 382 10.89 9.09 4.82
C THR A 382 10.32 9.25 6.23
N ARG A 383 11.07 8.87 7.27
CA ARG A 383 10.62 9.08 8.66
C ARG A 383 10.32 10.56 8.95
N LYS A 384 11.03 11.47 8.27
CA LYS A 384 10.80 12.92 8.38
C LYS A 384 9.42 13.33 7.86
N LEU A 385 8.90 12.68 6.81
CA LEU A 385 7.55 12.96 6.31
C LEU A 385 6.48 12.64 7.36
N ILE A 386 6.64 11.53 8.08
CA ILE A 386 5.71 11.10 9.15
C ILE A 386 5.62 12.16 10.23
N LEU A 387 6.78 12.65 10.70
CA LEU A 387 6.87 13.69 11.72
C LEU A 387 6.24 15.00 11.24
N LYS A 388 6.53 15.41 9.99
CA LYS A 388 5.94 16.62 9.41
C LYS A 388 4.41 16.54 9.29
N ALA A 389 3.89 15.41 8.79
CA ALA A 389 2.45 15.21 8.66
C ALA A 389 1.75 15.28 10.04
N SER A 390 2.32 14.66 11.07
CA SER A 390 1.83 14.76 12.44
C SER A 390 1.77 16.20 12.93
N THR A 391 2.82 17.00 12.67
CA THR A 391 2.84 18.39 13.12
C THR A 391 1.79 19.25 12.43
N VAL A 392 1.58 19.10 11.12
CA VAL A 392 0.54 19.85 10.38
C VAL A 392 -0.84 19.54 10.94
N VAL A 393 -1.15 18.26 11.14
CA VAL A 393 -2.42 17.84 11.74
C VAL A 393 -2.61 18.44 13.14
N THR A 394 -1.54 18.53 13.93
CA THR A 394 -1.57 19.15 15.27
C THR A 394 -1.87 20.65 15.18
N TYR A 395 -1.23 21.36 14.26
CA TYR A 395 -1.47 22.79 14.07
C TYR A 395 -2.91 23.09 13.65
N GLU A 396 -3.45 22.34 12.67
CA GLU A 396 -4.83 22.52 12.21
C GLU A 396 -5.86 22.23 13.32
N LEU A 397 -5.59 21.22 14.15
CA LEU A 397 -6.42 20.92 15.32
C LEU A 397 -6.43 22.07 16.32
N VAL A 398 -5.26 22.61 16.66
CA VAL A 398 -5.14 23.74 17.59
C VAL A 398 -5.84 24.98 17.01
N LEU A 399 -5.65 25.26 15.73
CA LEU A 399 -6.30 26.39 15.07
C LEU A 399 -7.83 26.25 15.10
N THR A 400 -8.35 25.05 14.85
CA THR A 400 -9.80 24.79 14.91
C THR A 400 -10.34 24.97 16.33
N GLN A 401 -9.61 24.52 17.36
CA GLN A 401 -9.98 24.74 18.76
C GLN A 401 -10.01 26.22 19.13
N VAL A 402 -9.02 26.99 18.68
CA VAL A 402 -8.97 28.43 18.92
C VAL A 402 -10.15 29.12 18.24
N ASN A 403 -10.43 28.81 16.97
CA ASN A 403 -11.56 29.38 16.25
C ASN A 403 -12.90 29.04 16.90
N GLU A 404 -13.10 27.81 17.38
CA GLU A 404 -14.33 27.43 18.10
C GLU A 404 -14.44 28.10 19.47
N ALA A 405 -13.32 28.24 20.19
CA ALA A 405 -13.29 28.94 21.47
C ALA A 405 -13.57 30.44 21.29
N GLU A 406 -13.04 31.06 20.24
CA GLU A 406 -13.35 32.43 19.83
C GLU A 406 -14.81 32.57 19.42
N ALA A 407 -15.37 31.63 18.65
CA ALA A 407 -16.79 31.64 18.27
C ALA A 407 -17.73 31.45 19.47
N LYS A 408 -17.32 30.71 20.51
CA LYS A 408 -18.09 30.54 21.76
C LYS A 408 -17.91 31.70 22.74
N ASN A 409 -16.77 32.39 22.68
CA ASN A 409 -16.49 33.58 23.49
C ASN A 409 -16.96 34.89 22.82
N GLY A 410 -17.28 34.84 21.52
CA GLY A 410 -18.03 35.86 20.81
C GLY A 410 -19.49 35.82 21.26
N ASP A 411 -19.73 36.37 22.45
CA ASP A 411 -21.04 36.48 23.06
C ASP A 411 -21.99 37.32 22.19
N ASP A 412 -23.23 36.85 22.17
CA ASP A 412 -24.42 37.50 21.67
C ASP A 412 -24.66 38.81 22.44
N ASN A 413 -24.09 39.91 21.94
CA ASN A 413 -24.59 41.23 22.31
C ASN A 413 -25.60 41.68 21.23
N PRO A 414 -26.93 41.61 21.45
CA PRO A 414 -27.91 42.15 20.51
C PRO A 414 -27.91 43.69 20.44
N CYS A 415 -26.86 44.33 20.95
CA CYS A 415 -26.65 45.78 20.96
C CYS A 415 -25.17 46.11 20.69
N THR A 416 -24.69 45.78 19.50
CA THR A 416 -23.65 46.55 18.77
C THR A 416 -23.81 46.34 17.28
#